data_AF-A0A1M6X4V4-F1
#
_entry.id   AF-A0A1M6X4V4-F1
#
_cell.length_a   1.000
_cell.length_b   1.000
_cell.length_c   1.000
_cell.angle_alpha   90.00
_cell.angle_beta   90.00
_cell.angle_gamma   90.00
#
_symmetry.space_group_name_H-M   'P 1'
#
loop_
_entity.id
_entity.type
_entity.pdbx_description
1 polymer ?
#
loop_
_entity_poly.entity_id
_entity_poly.type
_entity_poly.pdbx_seq_one_letter_code
_entity_poly.pdbx_strand_id
1 'polypeptide(L)'
;MAERAQQSVPETPDTPDEEVTQEEQEAQNTGGRRLLGRLLLVALTLGPTAAGAWLAYFYYPTLVQAAEQFSGTDDDTEEEARPVEYGQFMELQGFIINPAGTDGTRYLMVNLGLESAEGSVLEELKEKEVVVRDTVLKLLSQRTVEELADISLRAQLKQELRDAVNGVLRKGKIDRVYFTQYVLQ
;
A
#
# COMPACT_ATOMS: atom_id res chain seq x y z
N MET A 1 1.25 80.79 -13.18
CA MET A 1 0.79 79.39 -13.46
C MET A 1 0.64 79.28 -14.98
N ALA A 2 0.92 78.12 -15.57
CA ALA A 2 1.23 78.01 -17.00
C ALA A 2 0.66 76.75 -17.67
N GLU A 3 0.44 76.84 -19.00
CA GLU A 3 0.22 75.75 -19.99
C GLU A 3 -1.03 74.83 -19.77
N ARG A 4 -1.64 74.18 -20.79
CA ARG A 4 -1.28 73.99 -22.22
C ARG A 4 -2.52 73.84 -23.14
N ALA A 5 -2.27 73.72 -24.46
CA ALA A 5 -3.17 73.44 -25.61
C ALA A 5 -4.39 72.50 -25.34
N GLN A 6 -5.61 72.82 -25.81
CA GLN A 6 -6.23 72.49 -27.13
C GLN A 6 -6.27 70.97 -27.44
N GLN A 7 -7.43 70.31 -27.60
CA GLN A 7 -8.51 70.40 -28.63
C GLN A 7 -8.13 69.82 -30.02
N SER A 8 -9.00 69.16 -30.82
CA SER A 8 -10.16 68.25 -30.59
C SER A 8 -10.89 67.97 -31.92
N VAL A 9 -11.35 66.72 -32.17
CA VAL A 9 -12.64 66.40 -32.90
C VAL A 9 -12.62 66.72 -34.45
N PRO A 10 -13.47 66.15 -35.35
CA PRO A 10 -13.98 64.77 -35.50
C PRO A 10 -14.24 64.30 -36.99
N GLU A 11 -15.12 63.29 -37.14
CA GLU A 11 -16.17 63.09 -38.19
C GLU A 11 -15.98 62.32 -39.53
N THR A 12 -17.08 61.59 -39.81
CA THR A 12 -17.56 60.80 -40.97
C THR A 12 -18.51 61.69 -41.85
N PRO A 13 -19.43 61.26 -42.77
CA PRO A 13 -20.06 59.94 -43.02
C PRO A 13 -20.52 59.61 -44.50
N ASP A 14 -21.44 58.64 -44.59
CA ASP A 14 -22.54 58.41 -45.56
C ASP A 14 -22.45 57.37 -46.72
N THR A 15 -23.65 56.86 -47.09
CA THR A 15 -23.98 55.71 -48.00
C THR A 15 -25.31 56.05 -48.74
N PRO A 16 -26.40 55.24 -48.96
CA PRO A 16 -26.70 53.78 -48.88
C PRO A 16 -27.43 53.24 -50.18
N ASP A 17 -28.26 52.18 -50.06
CA ASP A 17 -29.42 51.77 -50.91
C ASP A 17 -29.15 51.25 -52.37
N GLU A 18 -29.95 50.41 -53.07
CA GLU A 18 -31.17 49.55 -52.86
C GLU A 18 -31.19 48.45 -54.00
N GLU A 19 -32.10 47.49 -54.28
CA GLU A 19 -33.46 47.02 -53.85
C GLU A 19 -33.69 45.52 -54.31
N VAL A 20 -34.87 44.90 -54.02
CA VAL A 20 -35.74 43.95 -54.83
C VAL A 20 -35.15 42.83 -55.76
N THR A 21 -35.67 41.59 -55.95
CA THR A 21 -36.71 40.69 -55.32
C THR A 21 -36.66 39.26 -55.94
N GLN A 22 -37.34 38.29 -55.29
CA GLN A 22 -37.84 36.91 -55.64
C GLN A 22 -37.80 36.44 -57.14
N GLU A 23 -37.82 35.15 -57.51
CA GLU A 23 -38.53 33.97 -56.92
C GLU A 23 -37.64 32.72 -56.67
N GLU A 24 -38.18 31.50 -56.88
CA GLU A 24 -38.15 30.46 -55.83
C GLU A 24 -38.25 28.98 -56.30
N GLN A 25 -37.93 28.05 -55.37
CA GLN A 25 -38.28 26.62 -55.25
C GLN A 25 -37.50 25.51 -56.02
N GLU A 26 -37.34 24.41 -55.25
CA GLU A 26 -36.94 23.00 -55.49
C GLU A 26 -36.11 22.59 -56.74
N ALA A 27 -34.92 21.98 -56.66
CA ALA A 27 -34.36 20.88 -55.84
C ALA A 27 -34.53 19.45 -56.41
N GLN A 28 -33.45 18.90 -57.01
CA GLN A 28 -32.84 17.62 -56.58
C GLN A 28 -31.60 17.22 -57.42
N ASN A 29 -30.47 16.93 -56.75
CA ASN A 29 -29.75 15.65 -56.78
C ASN A 29 -28.36 15.79 -56.12
N THR A 30 -28.23 15.42 -54.83
CA THR A 30 -26.94 15.42 -54.12
C THR A 30 -26.75 14.24 -53.15
N GLY A 31 -27.41 13.09 -53.42
CA GLY A 31 -27.44 11.95 -52.49
C GLY A 31 -26.06 11.35 -52.15
N GLY A 32 -25.36 10.80 -53.15
CA GLY A 32 -24.17 9.97 -52.90
C GLY A 32 -23.01 10.68 -52.20
N ARG A 33 -22.58 11.85 -52.71
CA ARG A 33 -21.40 12.56 -52.18
C ARG A 33 -21.64 13.15 -50.78
N ARG A 34 -22.90 13.45 -50.41
CA ARG A 34 -23.25 13.93 -49.05
C ARG A 34 -23.30 12.80 -48.02
N LEU A 35 -23.62 11.57 -48.41
CA LEU A 35 -23.54 10.41 -47.50
C LEU A 35 -22.09 10.01 -47.20
N LEU A 36 -21.23 9.87 -48.20
CA LEU A 36 -19.81 9.52 -47.96
C LEU A 36 -19.10 10.60 -47.13
N GLY A 37 -19.36 11.89 -47.39
CA GLY A 37 -18.83 12.99 -46.58
C GLY A 37 -19.27 12.92 -45.11
N ARG A 38 -20.55 12.58 -44.85
CA ARG A 38 -21.06 12.39 -43.49
C ARG A 38 -20.49 11.15 -42.81
N LEU A 39 -20.32 10.03 -43.52
CA LEU A 39 -19.72 8.81 -42.97
C LEU A 39 -18.24 9.02 -42.62
N LEU A 40 -17.48 9.76 -43.43
CA LEU A 40 -16.10 10.15 -43.09
C LEU A 40 -16.05 11.09 -41.86
N LEU A 41 -16.97 12.06 -41.76
CA LEU A 41 -17.06 12.94 -40.58
C LEU A 41 -17.43 12.18 -39.30
N VAL A 42 -18.36 11.22 -39.39
CA VAL A 42 -18.72 10.32 -38.29
C VAL A 42 -17.55 9.41 -37.90
N ALA A 43 -16.86 8.81 -38.87
CA ALA A 43 -15.67 8.01 -38.60
C ALA A 43 -14.52 8.82 -37.99
N LEU A 44 -14.34 10.08 -38.40
CA LEU A 44 -13.30 10.96 -37.87
C LEU A 44 -13.60 11.49 -36.45
N THR A 45 -14.87 11.60 -36.06
CA THR A 45 -15.29 12.10 -34.74
C THR A 45 -15.57 11.00 -33.71
N LEU A 46 -16.11 9.85 -34.13
CA LEU A 46 -16.44 8.71 -33.26
C LEU A 46 -15.45 7.54 -33.36
N GLY A 47 -14.62 7.51 -34.40
CA GLY A 47 -13.50 6.55 -34.50
C GLY A 47 -12.47 6.72 -33.37
N PRO A 48 -12.00 7.94 -33.05
CA PRO A 48 -11.05 8.15 -31.96
C PRO A 48 -11.59 7.77 -30.58
N THR A 49 -12.89 8.00 -30.32
CA THR A 49 -13.50 7.63 -29.03
C THR A 49 -13.72 6.13 -28.92
N ALA A 50 -14.15 5.46 -29.99
CA ALA A 50 -14.27 4.00 -30.02
C ALA A 50 -12.90 3.29 -29.91
N ALA A 51 -11.89 3.77 -30.64
CA ALA A 51 -10.53 3.24 -30.56
C ALA A 51 -9.88 3.50 -29.19
N GLY A 52 -10.09 4.70 -28.62
CA GLY A 52 -9.65 5.06 -27.27
C GLY A 52 -10.31 4.18 -26.20
N ALA A 53 -11.63 3.94 -26.30
CA ALA A 53 -12.35 3.05 -25.39
C ALA A 53 -11.91 1.58 -25.52
N TRP A 54 -11.61 1.10 -26.73
CA TRP A 54 -11.12 -0.26 -26.96
C TRP A 54 -9.69 -0.46 -26.44
N LEU A 55 -8.79 0.49 -26.71
CA LEU A 55 -7.43 0.49 -26.14
C LEU A 55 -7.47 0.60 -24.61
N ALA A 56 -8.31 1.49 -24.07
CA ALA A 56 -8.52 1.58 -22.63
C ALA A 56 -8.97 0.23 -22.07
N TYR A 57 -10.05 -0.37 -22.59
CA TYR A 57 -10.56 -1.66 -22.12
C TYR A 57 -9.52 -2.80 -22.19
N PHE A 58 -8.73 -2.88 -23.28
CA PHE A 58 -7.73 -3.93 -23.46
C PHE A 58 -6.49 -3.77 -22.56
N TYR A 59 -6.04 -2.53 -22.34
CA TYR A 59 -4.86 -2.23 -21.51
C TYR A 59 -5.20 -1.83 -20.05
N TYR A 60 -6.49 -1.73 -19.69
CA TYR A 60 -6.95 -1.45 -18.33
C TYR A 60 -6.35 -2.40 -17.27
N PRO A 61 -6.40 -3.74 -17.42
CA PRO A 61 -5.89 -4.64 -16.36
C PRO A 61 -4.36 -4.50 -16.14
N THR A 62 -3.58 -4.21 -17.20
CA THR A 62 -2.14 -3.96 -17.07
C THR A 62 -1.83 -2.56 -16.52
N LEU A 63 -2.66 -1.56 -16.83
CA LEU A 63 -2.56 -0.22 -16.24
C LEU A 63 -2.98 -0.19 -14.77
N VAL A 64 -3.97 -1.00 -14.36
CA VAL A 64 -4.38 -1.15 -12.96
C VAL A 64 -3.27 -1.83 -12.15
N GLN A 65 -2.72 -2.96 -12.58
CA GLN A 65 -1.61 -3.61 -11.88
C GLN A 65 -0.36 -2.70 -11.80
N ALA A 66 -0.06 -1.95 -12.86
CA ALA A 66 1.03 -0.97 -12.84
C ALA A 66 0.73 0.23 -11.93
N ALA A 67 -0.54 0.61 -11.74
CA ALA A 67 -0.95 1.64 -10.79
C ALA A 67 -0.87 1.13 -9.34
N GLU A 68 -1.42 -0.05 -9.04
CA GLU A 68 -1.34 -0.71 -7.72
C GLU A 68 0.11 -0.89 -7.26
N GLN A 69 1.03 -1.24 -8.17
CA GLN A 69 2.46 -1.38 -7.86
C GLN A 69 3.19 -0.04 -7.60
N PHE A 70 2.61 1.11 -7.97
CA PHE A 70 3.25 2.43 -7.89
C PHE A 70 2.49 3.49 -7.08
N SER A 71 1.21 3.27 -6.74
CA SER A 71 0.36 4.29 -6.10
C SER A 71 0.77 4.59 -4.66
N GLY A 72 1.43 3.63 -3.98
CA GLY A 72 1.77 3.75 -2.56
C GLY A 72 0.55 3.87 -1.66
N THR A 73 -0.63 3.55 -2.19
CA THR A 73 -1.86 3.40 -1.41
C THR A 73 -1.87 2.01 -0.82
N ASP A 74 -1.30 1.88 0.38
CA ASP A 74 -1.77 0.85 1.29
C ASP A 74 -3.30 0.97 1.36
N ASP A 75 -4.00 -0.12 1.09
CA ASP A 75 -5.46 -0.17 1.16
C ASP A 75 -5.86 -0.20 2.63
N ASP A 76 -5.86 0.98 3.26
CA ASP A 76 -6.47 1.27 4.56
C ASP A 76 -8.01 1.14 4.49
N THR A 77 -8.46 0.02 3.91
CA THR A 77 -9.69 -0.64 4.32
C THR A 77 -9.56 -0.90 5.82
N GLU A 78 -10.22 -0.06 6.62
CA GLU A 78 -10.41 -0.27 8.05
C GLU A 78 -11.19 -1.59 8.25
N GLU A 79 -10.49 -2.72 8.30
CA GLU A 79 -11.01 -3.92 8.99
C GLU A 79 -11.38 -3.45 10.39
N GLU A 80 -12.69 -3.36 10.69
CA GLU A 80 -13.18 -3.11 12.04
C GLU A 80 -12.45 -4.06 12.99
N ALA A 81 -11.56 -3.51 13.82
CA ALA A 81 -10.48 -4.26 14.44
C ALA A 81 -11.04 -5.31 15.41
N ARG A 82 -11.29 -6.52 14.88
CA ARG A 82 -11.92 -7.64 15.59
C ARG A 82 -11.13 -7.86 16.88
N PRO A 83 -11.79 -7.85 18.05
CA PRO A 83 -11.10 -7.81 19.33
C PRO A 83 -10.13 -8.97 19.41
N VAL A 84 -8.86 -8.67 19.70
CA VAL A 84 -7.78 -9.67 19.69
C VAL A 84 -8.07 -10.72 20.75
N GLU A 85 -8.58 -11.86 20.32
CA GLU A 85 -8.78 -13.01 21.19
C GLU A 85 -7.41 -13.53 21.66
N TYR A 86 -7.31 -13.79 22.96
CA TYR A 86 -6.11 -14.32 23.61
C TYR A 86 -6.33 -15.77 24.03
N GLY A 87 -5.33 -16.60 23.80
CA GLY A 87 -5.28 -17.99 24.21
C GLY A 87 -4.78 -18.16 25.65
N GLN A 88 -4.14 -19.30 25.91
CA GLN A 88 -3.53 -19.62 27.19
C GLN A 88 -2.03 -19.29 27.17
N PHE A 89 -1.51 -18.87 28.32
CA PHE A 89 -0.14 -18.40 28.47
C PHE A 89 0.70 -19.32 29.38
N MET A 90 1.97 -19.51 29.02
CA MET A 90 3.02 -20.07 29.87
C MET A 90 4.19 -19.10 29.91
N GLU A 91 4.74 -18.83 31.10
CA GLU A 91 5.93 -17.98 31.24
C GLU A 91 7.19 -18.81 31.49
N LEU A 92 8.26 -18.49 30.77
CA LEU A 92 9.60 -19.01 30.95
C LEU A 92 10.50 -17.88 31.49
N GLN A 93 10.75 -17.90 32.79
CA GLN A 93 11.52 -16.88 33.49
C GLN A 93 12.99 -17.26 33.66
N GLY A 94 13.87 -16.27 33.82
CA GLY A 94 15.26 -16.48 34.25
C GLY A 94 16.20 -16.96 33.16
N PHE A 95 16.07 -16.44 31.93
CA PHE A 95 17.15 -16.58 30.95
C PHE A 95 18.22 -15.52 31.20
N ILE A 96 19.48 -15.95 31.23
CA ILE A 96 20.66 -15.07 31.23
C ILE A 96 21.56 -15.58 30.11
N ILE A 97 21.86 -14.75 29.11
CA ILE A 97 22.76 -15.09 27.99
C ILE A 97 23.84 -14.04 27.80
N ASN A 98 24.96 -14.47 27.26
CA ASN A 98 26.02 -13.58 26.78
C ASN A 98 25.80 -13.37 25.26
N PRO A 99 25.64 -12.13 24.76
CA PRO A 99 25.48 -11.87 23.33
C PRO A 99 26.76 -12.22 22.54
N ALA A 100 26.59 -12.46 21.24
CA ALA A 100 27.69 -12.73 20.31
C ALA A 100 28.68 -11.55 20.24
N GLY A 101 29.98 -11.86 20.15
CA GLY A 101 31.05 -10.86 20.04
C GLY A 101 31.41 -10.12 21.33
N THR A 102 30.92 -10.57 22.49
CA THR A 102 31.09 -9.86 23.78
C THR A 102 32.12 -10.47 24.73
N ASP A 103 32.66 -11.65 24.41
CA ASP A 103 33.56 -12.46 25.25
C ASP A 103 33.07 -12.66 26.71
N GLY A 104 31.75 -12.60 26.93
CA GLY A 104 31.13 -12.73 28.25
C GLY A 104 31.20 -11.47 29.12
N THR A 105 31.61 -10.32 28.56
CA THR A 105 31.65 -9.01 29.26
C THR A 105 30.30 -8.29 29.30
N ARG A 106 29.31 -8.83 28.58
CA ARG A 106 27.94 -8.32 28.44
C ARG A 106 26.93 -9.43 28.68
N TYR A 107 25.74 -9.08 29.15
CA TYR A 107 24.66 -10.05 29.33
C TYR A 107 23.27 -9.47 29.03
N LEU A 108 22.37 -10.33 28.57
CA LEU A 108 20.93 -10.09 28.49
C LEU A 108 20.22 -10.97 29.53
N MET A 109 19.46 -10.36 30.43
CA MET A 109 18.40 -11.03 31.20
C MET A 109 17.07 -10.88 30.45
N VAL A 110 16.36 -11.99 30.24
CA VAL A 110 15.05 -11.99 29.58
C VAL A 110 14.10 -13.02 30.20
N ASN A 111 12.82 -12.67 30.26
CA ASN A 111 11.72 -13.59 30.55
C ASN A 111 10.77 -13.62 29.35
N LEU A 112 10.25 -14.80 29.00
CA LEU A 112 9.38 -15.00 27.85
C LEU A 112 7.97 -15.40 28.29
N GLY A 113 6.95 -14.70 27.79
CA GLY A 113 5.59 -15.24 27.73
C GLY A 113 5.37 -15.96 26.40
N LEU A 114 4.92 -17.21 26.43
CA LEU A 114 4.51 -17.99 25.26
C LEU A 114 2.98 -18.15 25.29
N GLU A 115 2.33 -17.98 24.14
CA GLU A 115 0.87 -18.07 24.03
C GLU A 115 0.45 -19.07 22.94
N SER A 116 -0.59 -19.87 23.21
CA SER A 116 -1.28 -20.68 22.22
C SER A 116 -2.79 -20.69 22.49
N ALA A 117 -3.60 -20.70 21.42
CA ALA A 117 -5.02 -21.02 21.55
C ALA A 117 -5.29 -22.46 22.02
N GLU A 118 -4.32 -23.37 21.85
CA GLU A 118 -4.45 -24.81 22.12
C GLU A 118 -3.86 -25.20 23.49
N GLY A 119 -4.70 -25.57 24.46
CA GLY A 119 -4.25 -26.04 25.78
C GLY A 119 -3.30 -27.25 25.75
N SER A 120 -3.41 -28.10 24.71
CA SER A 120 -2.50 -29.22 24.41
C SER A 120 -1.06 -28.79 24.17
N VAL A 121 -0.83 -27.57 23.65
CA VAL A 121 0.50 -27.01 23.39
C VAL A 121 1.17 -26.57 24.67
N LEU A 122 0.43 -25.99 25.63
CA LEU A 122 1.02 -25.54 26.89
C LEU A 122 1.51 -26.73 27.74
N GLU A 123 0.80 -27.86 27.74
CA GLU A 123 1.31 -29.08 28.37
C GLU A 123 2.49 -29.70 27.58
N GLU A 124 2.56 -29.60 26.25
CA GLU A 124 3.76 -30.01 25.48
C GLU A 124 4.98 -29.11 25.75
N LEU A 125 4.81 -27.79 25.87
CA LEU A 125 5.88 -26.86 26.22
C LEU A 125 6.46 -27.17 27.60
N LYS A 126 5.60 -27.56 28.55
CA LYS A 126 5.96 -27.97 29.91
C LYS A 126 6.63 -29.34 29.97
N GLU A 127 6.13 -30.33 29.22
CA GLU A 127 6.82 -31.62 29.00
C GLU A 127 8.22 -31.43 28.39
N LYS A 128 8.40 -30.42 27.53
CA LYS A 128 9.63 -30.16 26.77
C LYS A 128 10.43 -28.95 27.26
N GLU A 129 10.17 -28.41 28.46
CA GLU A 129 10.67 -27.08 28.86
C GLU A 129 12.19 -26.96 28.67
N VAL A 130 12.96 -27.97 29.05
CA VAL A 130 14.43 -28.01 28.89
C VAL A 130 14.87 -27.80 27.43
N VAL A 131 14.18 -28.41 26.46
CA VAL A 131 14.50 -28.31 25.02
C VAL A 131 14.07 -26.96 24.46
N VAL A 132 12.91 -26.45 24.91
CA VAL A 132 12.43 -25.10 24.56
C VAL A 132 13.41 -24.05 25.07
N ARG A 133 13.90 -24.19 26.30
CA ARG A 133 14.87 -23.27 26.90
C ARG A 133 16.23 -23.31 26.20
N ASP A 134 16.76 -24.49 25.87
CA ASP A 134 17.99 -24.62 25.07
C ASP A 134 17.85 -23.93 23.70
N THR A 135 16.72 -24.13 23.03
CA THR A 135 16.40 -23.48 21.75
C THR A 135 16.41 -21.95 21.85
N VAL A 136 15.81 -21.39 22.90
CA VAL A 136 15.81 -19.94 23.20
C VAL A 136 17.22 -19.43 23.51
N LEU A 137 17.96 -20.11 24.40
CA LEU A 137 19.32 -19.74 24.79
C LEU A 137 20.25 -19.70 23.56
N LYS A 138 20.16 -20.72 22.70
CA LYS A 138 20.94 -20.84 21.47
C LYS A 138 20.63 -19.74 20.46
N LEU A 139 19.36 -19.37 20.29
CA LEU A 139 18.97 -18.31 19.36
C LEU A 139 19.45 -16.93 19.85
N LEU A 140 19.26 -16.62 21.14
CA LEU A 140 19.63 -15.31 21.68
C LEU A 140 21.14 -15.11 21.84
N SER A 141 21.91 -16.16 22.15
CA SER A 141 23.38 -16.07 22.23
C SER A 141 24.08 -15.93 20.86
N GLN A 142 23.35 -16.13 19.76
CA GLN A 142 23.85 -15.85 18.40
C GLN A 142 23.70 -14.37 17.99
N ARG A 143 22.95 -13.56 18.75
CA ARG A 143 22.69 -12.14 18.44
C ARG A 143 23.72 -11.22 19.07
N THR A 144 24.08 -10.14 18.38
CA THR A 144 25.02 -9.13 18.89
C THR A 144 24.35 -8.15 19.87
N VAL A 145 25.15 -7.32 20.55
CA VAL A 145 24.62 -6.29 21.46
C VAL A 145 23.78 -5.26 20.70
N GLU A 146 24.17 -4.93 19.48
CA GLU A 146 23.50 -3.97 18.60
C GLU A 146 22.13 -4.50 18.17
N GLU A 147 22.06 -5.78 17.73
CA GLU A 147 20.79 -6.43 17.36
C GLU A 147 19.81 -6.52 18.54
N LEU A 148 20.31 -6.76 19.76
CA LEU A 148 19.50 -6.89 20.97
C LEU A 148 19.13 -5.52 21.59
N ALA A 149 19.91 -4.48 21.32
CA ALA A 149 19.59 -3.11 21.75
C ALA A 149 18.49 -2.48 20.88
N ASP A 150 18.45 -2.78 19.58
CA ASP A 150 17.50 -2.19 18.65
C ASP A 150 16.04 -2.60 18.97
N ILE A 151 15.18 -1.61 19.15
CA ILE A 151 13.76 -1.81 19.46
C ILE A 151 12.98 -2.27 18.21
N SER A 152 13.38 -1.87 17.01
CA SER A 152 12.72 -2.24 15.75
C SER A 152 12.83 -3.74 15.47
N LEU A 153 14.00 -4.33 15.75
CA LEU A 153 14.27 -5.77 15.54
C LEU A 153 13.53 -6.68 16.55
N ARG A 154 12.95 -6.13 17.63
CA ARG A 154 12.23 -6.93 18.64
C ARG A 154 11.00 -7.66 18.09
N ALA A 155 10.36 -7.13 17.04
CA ALA A 155 9.25 -7.80 16.37
C ALA A 155 9.73 -9.07 15.63
N GLN A 156 10.81 -8.94 14.85
CA GLN A 156 11.48 -10.06 14.18
C GLN A 156 12.00 -11.09 15.19
N LEU A 157 12.68 -10.65 16.25
CA LEU A 157 13.26 -11.55 17.25
C LEU A 157 12.19 -12.41 17.96
N LYS A 158 11.01 -11.83 18.24
CA LYS A 158 9.85 -12.59 18.76
C LYS A 158 9.33 -13.63 17.75
N GLN A 159 9.28 -13.27 16.47
CA GLN A 159 8.90 -14.20 15.41
C GLN A 159 9.91 -15.34 15.27
N GLU A 160 11.22 -15.05 15.24
CA GLU A 160 12.26 -16.07 15.16
C GLU A 160 12.22 -17.03 16.36
N LEU A 161 12.03 -16.50 17.58
CA LEU A 161 11.81 -17.31 18.79
C LEU A 161 10.55 -18.19 18.67
N ARG A 162 9.42 -17.62 18.21
CA ARG A 162 8.16 -18.36 18.00
C ARG A 162 8.37 -19.52 17.03
N ASP A 163 8.99 -19.24 15.89
CA ASP A 163 9.14 -20.19 14.78
C ASP A 163 10.17 -21.27 15.13
N ALA A 164 11.24 -20.93 15.87
CA ALA A 164 12.20 -21.89 16.41
C ALA A 164 11.59 -22.83 17.46
N VAL A 165 10.78 -22.30 18.39
CA VAL A 165 10.05 -23.11 19.39
C VAL A 165 8.99 -23.99 18.72
N ASN A 166 8.28 -23.48 17.70
CA ASN A 166 7.34 -24.27 16.91
C ASN A 166 8.02 -25.46 16.21
N GLY A 167 9.29 -25.35 15.80
CA GLY A 167 10.08 -26.47 15.29
C GLY A 167 10.34 -27.62 16.28
N VAL A 168 10.10 -27.41 17.58
CA VAL A 168 10.23 -28.41 18.66
C VAL A 168 8.89 -29.08 18.98
N LEU A 169 7.76 -28.44 18.67
CA LEU A 169 6.40 -28.88 19.00
C LEU A 169 5.84 -29.92 18.01
N ARG A 170 4.78 -30.63 18.41
CA ARG A 170 4.07 -31.63 17.60
C ARG A 170 2.55 -31.70 17.86
N LYS A 171 2.07 -31.22 19.01
CA LYS A 171 0.63 -31.23 19.39
C LYS A 171 -0.14 -29.98 18.93
N GLY A 172 0.53 -29.05 18.25
CA GLY A 172 0.01 -27.75 17.81
C GLY A 172 1.15 -26.74 17.65
N LYS A 173 0.87 -25.45 17.80
CA LYS A 173 1.85 -24.35 17.73
C LYS A 173 1.62 -23.28 18.81
N ILE A 174 2.64 -22.48 19.11
CA ILE A 174 2.48 -21.16 19.74
C ILE A 174 2.22 -20.09 18.69
N ASP A 175 1.32 -19.17 19.02
CA ASP A 175 0.84 -18.10 18.15
C ASP A 175 1.62 -16.80 18.38
N ARG A 176 1.95 -16.48 19.65
CA ARG A 176 2.59 -15.22 20.03
C ARG A 176 3.68 -15.43 21.11
N VAL A 177 4.67 -14.54 21.07
CA VAL A 177 5.80 -14.49 22.02
C VAL A 177 5.95 -13.08 22.59
N TYR A 178 6.13 -13.01 23.91
CA TYR A 178 6.19 -11.79 24.69
C TYR A 178 7.51 -11.71 25.44
N PHE A 179 8.09 -10.50 25.55
CA PHE A 179 9.18 -10.23 26.47
C PHE A 179 8.57 -9.63 27.73
N THR A 180 8.49 -10.39 28.83
CA THR A 180 7.94 -9.93 30.12
C THR A 180 9.00 -9.26 30.98
N GLN A 181 10.27 -9.56 30.74
CA GLN A 181 11.45 -8.84 31.23
C GLN A 181 12.48 -8.78 30.10
N TYR A 182 13.20 -7.66 29.96
CA TYR A 182 14.29 -7.51 28.99
C TYR A 182 15.30 -6.47 29.49
N VAL A 183 16.49 -6.91 29.92
CA VAL A 183 17.54 -6.05 30.49
C VAL A 183 18.90 -6.44 29.92
N LEU A 184 19.53 -5.51 29.19
CA LEU A 184 20.84 -5.68 28.55
C LEU A 184 21.87 -4.81 29.30
N GLN A 185 23.05 -5.35 29.61
CA GLN A 185 24.17 -4.64 30.26
C GLN A 185 25.52 -4.96 29.61
#